data_AF-A0A3B4DBA8-F1
#
_entry.id   AF-A0A3B4DBA8-F1
#
_cell.length_a   1.000
_cell.length_b   1.000
_cell.length_c   1.000
_cell.angle_alpha   90.00
_cell.angle_beta   90.00
_cell.angle_gamma   90.00
#
_symmetry.space_group_name_H-M   'P 1'
#
loop_
_entity.id
_entity.type
_entity.pdbx_description
1 polymer ?
#
loop_
_entity_poly.entity_id
_entity_poly.type
_entity_poly.pdbx_seq_one_letter_code
_entity_poly.pdbx_strand_id
1 'polypeptide(L)'
;MITRRVSRNPRTTQGDLVNDLQKAGTNLTKATVSNTLRRQGLTSCSARRVPLLKPVHIRARLKFAREHLDVLEEYWENVIWSDETKVVLFGTNTTRRVWRRVNAELRPKNTIPTVKHGGGNIMLWGCFSPSCSSSKGIAELVRVYEIMNGAMYCEILGANLLPSARALKMKCGWVFQHDNDPKHTARATKEWLRKKHSKVLDGRTCTIGD
;
A
#
# COMPACT_ATOMS: atom_id res chain seq x y z
N MET A 1 6.27 23.19 30.10
CA MET A 1 7.03 23.60 28.89
C MET A 1 7.37 22.42 27.98
N ILE A 2 8.00 21.35 28.52
CA ILE A 2 8.43 20.15 27.77
C ILE A 2 7.25 19.44 27.06
N THR A 3 6.20 19.09 27.81
CA THR A 3 5.01 18.39 27.27
C THR A 3 4.30 19.23 26.20
N ARG A 4 4.03 20.51 26.48
CA ARG A 4 3.40 21.44 25.52
C ARG A 4 4.16 21.53 24.19
N ARG A 5 5.49 21.44 24.22
CA ARG A 5 6.33 21.49 23.01
C ARG A 5 6.25 20.19 22.21
N VAL A 6 6.32 19.05 22.88
CA VAL A 6 6.13 17.73 22.26
C VAL A 6 4.71 17.56 21.70
N SER A 7 3.69 18.09 22.38
CA SER A 7 2.31 18.08 21.86
C SER A 7 2.14 18.95 20.61
N ARG A 8 2.85 20.08 20.50
CA ARG A 8 2.84 20.93 19.29
C ARG A 8 3.62 20.32 18.14
N ASN A 9 4.72 19.64 18.41
CA ASN A 9 5.53 18.96 17.40
C ASN A 9 6.04 17.62 17.94
N PRO A 10 5.33 16.50 17.66
CA PRO A 10 5.71 15.17 18.11
C PRO A 10 7.05 14.67 17.57
N ARG A 11 7.65 15.35 16.58
CA ARG A 11 8.98 15.03 16.03
C ARG A 11 10.12 15.72 16.78
N THR A 12 9.83 16.58 17.76
CA THR A 12 10.86 17.23 18.56
C THR A 12 11.68 16.19 19.32
N THR A 13 12.99 16.23 19.15
CA THR A 13 13.89 15.27 19.77
C THR A 13 14.19 15.64 21.21
N GLN A 14 14.70 14.68 21.98
CA GLN A 14 15.22 14.94 23.32
C GLN A 14 16.38 15.96 23.30
N GLY A 15 17.18 15.98 22.23
CA GLY A 15 18.26 16.94 22.05
C GLY A 15 17.74 18.35 21.86
N ASP A 16 16.71 18.53 21.03
CA ASP A 16 16.07 19.84 20.82
C ASP A 16 15.53 20.39 22.14
N LEU A 17 14.83 19.54 22.91
CA LEU A 17 14.28 19.91 24.22
C LEU A 17 15.37 20.33 25.21
N VAL A 18 16.50 19.61 25.27
CA VAL A 18 17.63 19.98 26.14
C VAL A 18 18.23 21.31 25.71
N ASN A 19 18.49 21.50 24.42
CA ASN A 19 19.08 22.73 23.88
C ASN A 19 18.16 23.95 24.11
N ASP A 20 16.86 23.78 23.92
CA ASP A 20 15.87 24.84 24.13
C ASP A 20 15.79 25.27 25.60
N LEU A 21 15.84 24.30 26.51
CA LEU A 21 15.81 24.58 27.95
C LEU A 21 17.11 25.21 28.42
N GLN A 22 18.25 24.77 27.89
CA GLN A 22 19.55 25.37 28.16
C GLN A 22 19.59 26.84 27.71
N LYS A 23 19.04 27.16 26.53
CA LYS A 23 18.88 28.56 26.07
C LYS A 23 17.97 29.40 26.99
N ALA A 24 17.00 28.77 27.64
CA ALA A 24 16.14 29.41 28.63
C ALA A 24 16.75 29.43 30.04
N GLY A 25 18.05 29.13 30.19
CA GLY A 25 18.76 29.14 31.47
C GLY A 25 18.59 27.88 32.33
N THR A 26 17.94 26.84 31.81
CA THR A 26 17.68 25.58 32.53
C THR A 26 18.53 24.44 31.96
N ASN A 27 19.54 24.00 32.71
CA ASN A 27 20.37 22.85 32.33
C ASN A 27 19.72 21.52 32.74
N LEU A 28 19.27 20.72 31.78
CA LEU A 28 18.73 19.38 32.01
C LEU A 28 19.46 18.33 31.20
N THR A 29 19.47 17.09 31.70
CA THR A 29 19.95 15.94 30.94
C THR A 29 18.84 15.36 30.07
N LYS A 30 19.21 14.64 29.00
CA LYS A 30 18.28 13.87 28.17
C LYS A 30 17.48 12.84 28.98
N ALA A 31 18.07 12.29 30.05
CA ALA A 31 17.41 11.36 30.96
C ALA A 31 16.26 12.05 31.72
N THR A 32 16.48 13.26 32.23
CA THR A 32 15.44 14.04 32.91
C THR A 32 14.27 14.37 31.97
N VAL A 33 14.56 14.74 30.72
CA VAL A 33 13.53 14.96 29.68
C VAL A 33 12.75 13.68 29.41
N SER A 34 13.43 12.54 29.24
CA SER A 34 12.81 11.24 28.99
C SER A 34 11.89 10.80 30.13
N ASN A 35 12.37 10.88 31.37
CA ASN A 35 11.60 10.48 32.55
C ASN A 35 10.38 11.39 32.74
N THR A 36 10.50 12.67 32.42
CA THR A 36 9.38 13.62 32.49
C THR A 36 8.33 13.34 31.43
N LEU A 37 8.72 13.02 30.20
CA LEU A 37 7.79 12.60 29.14
C LEU A 37 7.08 11.29 29.49
N ARG A 38 7.82 10.28 30.00
CA ARG A 38 7.23 9.00 30.42
C ARG A 38 6.25 9.13 31.58
N ARG A 39 6.56 9.98 32.59
CA ARG A 39 5.63 10.30 33.69
C ARG A 39 4.32 10.92 33.21
N GLN A 40 4.31 11.47 31.99
CA GLN A 40 3.16 12.09 31.35
C GLN A 40 2.53 11.18 30.29
N GLY A 41 2.90 9.89 30.27
CA GLY A 41 2.36 8.90 29.33
C GLY A 41 2.94 8.96 27.92
N LEU A 42 3.93 9.80 27.65
CA LEU A 42 4.52 9.96 26.33
C LEU A 42 5.73 9.03 26.16
N THR A 43 5.66 8.15 25.17
CA THR A 43 6.73 7.23 24.78
C THR A 43 7.22 7.53 23.37
N SER A 44 8.49 7.25 23.12
CA SER A 44 9.07 7.36 21.78
C SER A 44 8.77 6.09 21.00
N CYS A 45 8.14 6.23 19.83
CA CYS A 45 7.78 5.11 18.95
C CYS A 45 8.19 5.41 17.51
N SER A 46 8.46 4.36 16.74
CA SER A 46 8.71 4.49 15.30
C SER A 46 7.46 5.00 14.58
N ALA A 47 7.60 6.06 13.79
CA ALA A 47 6.52 6.54 12.95
C ALA A 47 6.16 5.50 11.88
N ARG A 48 4.86 5.21 11.72
CA ARG A 48 4.37 4.30 10.67
C ARG A 48 4.57 4.96 9.31
N ARG A 49 5.10 4.20 8.34
CA ARG A 49 5.10 4.61 6.93
C ARG A 49 3.69 4.40 6.39
N VAL A 50 3.08 5.47 5.89
CA VAL A 50 1.77 5.46 5.25
C VAL A 50 1.86 6.29 3.98
N PRO A 51 1.15 5.91 2.90
CA PRO A 51 1.07 6.74 1.70
C PRO A 51 0.43 8.08 2.04
N LEU A 52 0.90 9.15 1.41
CA LEU A 52 0.38 10.49 1.63
C LEU A 52 -0.94 10.65 0.85
N LEU A 53 -2.05 10.48 1.54
CA LEU A 53 -3.37 10.63 0.94
C LEU A 53 -3.74 12.10 0.76
N LYS A 54 -4.05 12.49 -0.48
CA LYS A 54 -4.68 13.79 -0.78
C LYS A 54 -6.10 13.84 -0.14
N PRO A 55 -6.60 15.03 0.25
CA PRO A 55 -7.94 15.17 0.84
C PRO A 55 -9.07 14.57 -0.02
N VAL A 56 -8.92 14.59 -1.36
CA VAL A 56 -9.86 13.95 -2.28
C VAL A 56 -9.92 12.43 -2.08
N HIS A 57 -8.78 11.76 -1.90
CA HIS A 57 -8.72 10.32 -1.66
C HIS A 57 -9.29 9.96 -0.28
N ILE A 58 -9.06 10.80 0.73
CA ILE A 58 -9.64 10.61 2.07
C ILE A 58 -11.17 10.65 1.99
N ARG A 59 -11.74 11.67 1.34
CA ARG A 59 -13.20 11.78 1.16
C ARG A 59 -13.78 10.60 0.38
N ALA A 60 -13.10 10.17 -0.68
CA ALA A 60 -13.53 9.04 -1.49
C ALA A 60 -13.52 7.75 -0.66
N ARG A 61 -12.41 7.43 0.02
CA ARG A 61 -12.29 6.27 0.92
C ARG A 61 -13.37 6.25 2.00
N LEU A 62 -13.60 7.39 2.64
CA LEU A 62 -14.62 7.51 3.69
C LEU A 62 -16.03 7.31 3.14
N LYS A 63 -16.32 7.85 1.96
CA LYS A 63 -17.61 7.66 1.28
C LYS A 63 -17.87 6.18 1.01
N PHE A 64 -16.90 5.48 0.40
CA PHE A 64 -17.05 4.04 0.13
C PHE A 64 -17.20 3.21 1.40
N ALA A 65 -16.38 3.47 2.42
CA ALA A 65 -16.49 2.76 3.69
C ALA A 65 -17.87 2.95 4.35
N ARG A 66 -18.47 4.14 4.22
CA ARG A 66 -19.83 4.41 4.70
C ARG A 66 -20.89 3.72 3.86
N GLU A 67 -20.79 3.79 2.54
CA GLU A 67 -21.74 3.16 1.61
C GLU A 67 -21.75 1.62 1.73
N HIS A 68 -20.64 1.02 2.16
CA HIS A 68 -20.53 -0.43 2.28
C HIS A 68 -20.40 -0.91 3.74
N LEU A 69 -20.71 -0.07 4.72
CA LEU A 69 -20.59 -0.42 6.14
C LEU A 69 -21.57 -1.55 6.52
N ASP A 70 -22.79 -1.47 6.01
CA ASP A 70 -23.89 -2.39 6.32
C ASP A 70 -24.12 -3.44 5.21
N VAL A 71 -23.17 -3.54 4.27
CA VAL A 71 -23.25 -4.52 3.18
C VAL A 71 -22.96 -5.92 3.74
N LEU A 72 -23.85 -6.86 3.43
CA LEU A 72 -23.77 -8.25 3.89
C LEU A 72 -22.48 -8.93 3.39
N GLU A 73 -21.97 -9.87 4.19
CA GLU A 73 -20.77 -10.66 3.84
C GLU A 73 -20.92 -11.40 2.51
N GLU A 74 -22.12 -11.91 2.22
CA GLU A 74 -22.47 -12.58 0.95
C GLU A 74 -22.23 -11.71 -0.30
N TYR A 75 -22.30 -10.39 -0.16
CA TYR A 75 -21.96 -9.48 -1.25
C TYR A 75 -20.46 -9.53 -1.55
N TRP A 76 -19.62 -9.41 -0.51
CA TRP A 76 -18.15 -9.44 -0.61
C TRP A 76 -17.63 -10.79 -1.08
N GLU A 77 -18.31 -11.85 -0.65
CA GLU A 77 -18.17 -13.20 -1.15
C GLU A 77 -18.36 -13.29 -2.67
N ASN A 78 -19.26 -12.49 -3.25
CA ASN A 78 -19.52 -12.47 -4.68
C ASN A 78 -18.68 -11.41 -5.45
N VAL A 79 -17.59 -10.93 -4.84
CA VAL A 79 -16.60 -10.04 -5.49
C VAL A 79 -15.39 -10.85 -5.95
N ILE A 80 -14.95 -10.61 -7.19
CA ILE A 80 -13.65 -11.03 -7.71
C ILE A 80 -12.68 -9.86 -7.54
N TRP A 81 -11.69 -10.05 -6.69
CA TRP A 81 -10.61 -9.09 -6.44
C TRP A 81 -9.48 -9.37 -7.42
N SER A 82 -8.92 -8.33 -8.04
CA SER A 82 -7.79 -8.48 -8.96
C SER A 82 -6.73 -7.41 -8.73
N ASP A 83 -5.48 -7.77 -8.98
CA ASP A 83 -4.35 -6.86 -8.87
C ASP A 83 -3.17 -7.33 -9.74
N GLU A 84 -2.25 -6.40 -10.03
CA GLU A 84 -0.96 -6.71 -10.62
C GLU A 84 0.16 -6.62 -9.59
N THR A 85 1.02 -7.63 -9.55
CA THR A 85 2.19 -7.63 -8.67
C THR A 85 3.48 -7.79 -9.45
N LYS A 86 4.52 -7.08 -9.02
CA LYS A 86 5.86 -7.15 -9.58
C LYS A 86 6.77 -7.93 -8.63
N VAL A 87 7.10 -9.15 -9.02
CA VAL A 87 8.06 -10.00 -8.30
C VAL A 87 9.46 -9.71 -8.85
N VAL A 88 10.32 -9.13 -8.02
CA VAL A 88 11.71 -8.81 -8.41
C VAL A 88 12.63 -9.96 -8.04
N LEU A 89 13.41 -10.48 -9.00
CA LEU A 89 14.30 -11.62 -8.77
C LEU A 89 15.48 -11.24 -7.85
N PHE A 90 16.02 -10.02 -8.04
CA PHE A 90 17.06 -9.43 -7.20
C PHE A 90 16.60 -8.08 -6.68
N GLY A 91 15.86 -8.12 -5.58
CA GLY A 91 15.42 -6.96 -4.85
C GLY A 91 15.39 -7.33 -3.38
N THR A 92 16.54 -7.27 -2.71
CA THR A 92 16.56 -7.37 -1.26
C THR A 92 15.84 -6.14 -0.71
N ASN A 93 14.54 -6.26 -0.42
CA ASN A 93 13.88 -5.36 0.53
C ASN A 93 14.31 -5.72 1.97
N THR A 94 15.57 -6.16 2.12
CA THR A 94 16.16 -6.50 3.40
C THR A 94 16.93 -5.27 3.87
N THR A 95 16.41 -4.65 4.90
CA THR A 95 17.15 -3.66 5.67
C THR A 95 18.36 -4.37 6.28
N ARG A 96 19.56 -4.24 5.70
CA ARG A 96 20.79 -4.77 6.32
C ARG A 96 21.38 -3.71 7.24
N ARG A 97 21.58 -4.06 8.51
CA ARG A 97 22.25 -3.19 9.48
C ARG A 97 23.74 -3.17 9.15
N VAL A 98 24.32 -1.98 9.04
CA VAL A 98 25.76 -1.78 8.83
C VAL A 98 26.34 -1.02 10.02
N TRP A 99 27.42 -1.53 10.61
CA TRP A 99 28.16 -0.84 11.65
C TRP A 99 29.19 0.10 11.00
N ARG A 100 29.10 1.41 11.25
CA ARG A 100 30.00 2.41 10.68
C ARG A 100 30.38 3.49 11.68
N ARG A 101 31.55 4.13 11.47
CA ARG A 101 32.00 5.32 12.20
C ARG A 101 31.26 6.58 11.71
N VAL A 102 31.24 7.63 12.53
CA VAL A 102 30.72 8.97 12.18
C VAL A 102 31.38 9.46 10.88
N ASN A 103 30.61 10.06 9.97
CA ASN A 103 31.03 10.57 8.65
C ASN A 103 31.51 9.53 7.61
N ALA A 104 31.27 8.23 7.83
CA ALA A 104 31.65 7.18 6.87
C ALA A 104 30.49 6.66 5.99
N GLU A 105 29.37 7.38 5.90
CA GLU A 105 28.15 6.94 5.18
C GLU A 105 28.36 6.67 3.69
N LEU A 106 29.07 7.55 2.99
CA LEU A 106 29.21 7.47 1.54
C LEU A 106 30.33 6.50 1.11
N ARG A 107 31.00 5.84 2.05
CA ARG A 107 32.06 4.87 1.69
C ARG A 107 31.39 3.67 1.01
N PRO A 108 31.87 3.21 -0.16
CA PRO A 108 31.26 2.09 -0.89
C PRO A 108 31.04 0.82 -0.04
N LYS A 109 31.95 0.56 0.90
CA LYS A 109 31.88 -0.56 1.86
C LYS A 109 30.76 -0.46 2.91
N ASN A 110 30.19 0.73 3.10
CA ASN A 110 29.12 1.03 4.07
C ASN A 110 27.78 1.34 3.37
N THR A 111 27.75 1.28 2.04
CA THR A 111 26.57 1.45 1.21
C THR A 111 26.18 0.11 0.61
N ILE A 112 24.88 -0.14 0.47
CA ILE A 112 24.39 -1.28 -0.32
C ILE A 112 24.20 -0.76 -1.74
N PRO A 113 24.90 -1.31 -2.76
CA PRO A 113 24.66 -0.91 -4.13
C PRO A 113 23.21 -1.23 -4.48
N THR A 114 22.46 -0.21 -4.90
CA THR A 114 21.10 -0.37 -5.40
C THR A 114 21.17 -0.50 -6.91
N VAL A 115 20.86 -1.68 -7.43
CA VAL A 115 20.68 -1.85 -8.87
C VAL A 115 19.33 -1.25 -9.24
N LYS A 116 19.33 -0.13 -9.96
CA LYS A 116 18.10 0.46 -10.52
C LYS A 116 17.53 -0.39 -11.66
N HIS A 117 18.38 -1.16 -12.34
CA HIS A 117 18.05 -1.92 -13.57
C HIS A 117 18.81 -3.25 -13.65
N GLY A 118 18.74 -4.08 -12.61
CA GLY A 118 19.44 -5.35 -12.58
C GLY A 118 18.64 -6.41 -11.83
N GLY A 119 18.56 -7.60 -12.42
CA GLY A 119 17.97 -8.77 -11.77
C GLY A 119 16.69 -9.31 -12.40
N GLY A 120 16.09 -8.60 -13.36
CA GLY A 120 14.82 -9.02 -13.94
C GLY A 120 13.65 -8.92 -12.94
N ASN A 121 12.45 -8.83 -13.48
CA ASN A 121 11.23 -8.89 -12.71
C ASN A 121 10.19 -9.67 -13.50
N ILE A 122 9.26 -10.27 -12.79
CA ILE A 122 8.10 -10.92 -13.36
C ILE A 122 6.90 -10.11 -12.90
N MET A 123 6.15 -9.57 -13.86
CA MET A 123 4.85 -8.98 -13.59
C MET A 123 3.80 -10.09 -13.69
N LEU A 124 2.96 -10.19 -12.68
CA LEU A 124 1.87 -11.17 -12.60
C LEU A 124 0.56 -10.41 -12.45
N TRP A 125 -0.43 -10.80 -13.23
CA TRP A 125 -1.83 -10.46 -12.97
C TRP A 125 -2.50 -11.65 -12.30
N GLY A 126 -3.35 -11.39 -11.31
CA GLY A 126 -4.10 -12.44 -10.63
C GLY A 126 -5.44 -11.95 -10.15
N CYS A 127 -6.35 -12.89 -9.90
CA CYS A 127 -7.59 -12.59 -9.21
C CYS A 127 -7.98 -13.70 -8.22
N PHE A 128 -8.77 -13.34 -7.22
CA PHE A 128 -9.20 -14.24 -6.15
C PHE A 128 -10.58 -13.83 -5.62
N SER A 129 -11.24 -14.71 -4.88
CA SER A 129 -12.51 -14.40 -4.22
C SER A 129 -12.59 -15.04 -2.84
N PRO A 130 -13.12 -14.35 -1.82
CA PRO A 130 -13.19 -14.87 -0.46
C PRO A 130 -14.16 -16.05 -0.29
N SER A 131 -15.18 -16.19 -1.15
CA SER A 131 -16.23 -17.22 -1.03
C SER A 131 -15.87 -18.58 -1.59
N CYS A 132 -14.65 -18.75 -2.09
CA CYS A 132 -14.30 -19.96 -2.80
C CYS A 132 -14.28 -21.17 -1.86
N SER A 133 -15.22 -22.09 -2.05
CA SER A 133 -15.24 -23.42 -1.43
C SER A 133 -14.23 -24.38 -2.07
N SER A 134 -13.47 -23.94 -3.08
CA SER A 134 -12.31 -24.65 -3.63
C SER A 134 -11.10 -24.40 -2.72
N SER A 135 -10.34 -25.46 -2.41
CA SER A 135 -9.22 -25.50 -1.47
C SER A 135 -8.05 -24.52 -1.69
N LYS A 136 -8.14 -23.55 -2.61
CA LYS A 136 -7.09 -22.59 -2.95
C LYS A 136 -7.50 -21.11 -2.97
N GLY A 137 -8.79 -20.76 -3.08
CA GLY A 137 -9.25 -19.36 -3.05
C GLY A 137 -8.76 -18.42 -4.17
N ILE A 138 -7.88 -18.87 -5.05
CA ILE A 138 -7.10 -18.07 -5.99
C ILE A 138 -7.30 -18.61 -7.41
N ALA A 139 -7.51 -17.72 -8.38
CA ALA A 139 -7.55 -18.07 -9.80
C ALA A 139 -6.14 -18.16 -10.39
N GLU A 140 -6.02 -18.56 -11.65
CA GLU A 140 -4.73 -18.69 -12.33
C GLU A 140 -3.96 -17.35 -12.38
N LEU A 141 -2.67 -17.38 -12.04
CA LEU A 141 -1.78 -16.23 -12.15
C LEU A 141 -1.24 -16.12 -13.57
N VAL A 142 -1.46 -14.98 -14.20
CA VAL A 142 -1.09 -14.70 -15.59
C VAL A 142 0.21 -13.91 -15.61
N ARG A 143 1.24 -14.47 -16.25
CA ARG A 143 2.50 -13.76 -16.45
C ARG A 143 2.34 -12.70 -17.54
N VAL A 144 2.76 -11.48 -17.21
CA VAL A 144 2.77 -10.33 -18.11
C VAL A 144 4.22 -10.06 -18.51
N TYR A 145 4.50 -10.15 -19.81
CA TYR A 145 5.86 -10.08 -20.34
C TYR A 145 6.35 -8.65 -20.59
N GLU A 146 5.44 -7.72 -20.88
CA GLU A 146 5.77 -6.33 -21.23
C GLU A 146 5.14 -5.33 -20.25
N ILE A 147 5.42 -4.04 -20.45
CA ILE A 147 4.74 -2.98 -19.72
C ILE A 147 3.27 -2.99 -20.15
N MET A 148 2.39 -3.36 -19.24
CA MET A 148 0.97 -3.49 -19.52
C MET A 148 0.35 -2.15 -19.90
N ASN A 149 -0.18 -2.06 -21.11
CA ASN A 149 -1.06 -0.98 -21.55
C ASN A 149 -2.54 -1.40 -21.44
N GLY A 150 -3.46 -0.45 -21.67
CA GLY A 150 -4.90 -0.72 -21.55
C GLY A 150 -5.43 -1.77 -22.53
N ALA A 151 -4.83 -1.93 -23.73
CA ALA A 151 -5.24 -2.96 -24.69
C ALA A 151 -4.82 -4.36 -24.22
N MET A 152 -3.57 -4.51 -23.79
CA MET A 152 -3.08 -5.75 -23.18
C MET A 152 -3.88 -6.14 -21.93
N TYR A 153 -4.27 -5.16 -21.13
CA TYR A 153 -5.13 -5.40 -19.97
C TYR A 153 -6.49 -5.99 -20.40
N CYS A 154 -7.13 -5.44 -21.43
CA CYS A 154 -8.38 -6.00 -21.98
C CYS A 154 -8.19 -7.43 -22.53
N GLU A 155 -7.05 -7.74 -23.13
CA GLU A 155 -6.72 -9.09 -23.60
C GLU A 155 -6.57 -10.07 -22.43
N ILE A 156 -5.84 -9.66 -21.37
CA ILE A 156 -5.68 -10.45 -20.14
C ILE A 156 -7.04 -10.70 -19.51
N LEU A 157 -7.88 -9.67 -19.35
CA LEU A 157 -9.23 -9.85 -18.80
C LEU A 157 -10.08 -10.75 -19.70
N GLY A 158 -10.01 -10.59 -21.03
CA GLY A 158 -10.79 -11.40 -21.96
C GLY A 158 -10.41 -12.87 -21.98
N ALA A 159 -9.11 -13.17 -21.83
CA ALA A 159 -8.62 -14.53 -21.76
C ALA A 159 -8.88 -15.17 -20.39
N ASN A 160 -8.81 -14.40 -19.29
CA ASN A 160 -8.67 -15.00 -17.95
C ASN A 160 -9.82 -14.72 -16.99
N LEU A 161 -10.58 -13.63 -17.13
CA LEU A 161 -11.59 -13.24 -16.13
C LEU A 161 -12.76 -14.24 -16.04
N LEU A 162 -13.32 -14.64 -17.18
CA LEU A 162 -14.43 -15.60 -17.21
C LEU A 162 -14.00 -17.02 -16.80
N PRO A 163 -12.87 -17.57 -17.29
CA PRO A 163 -12.32 -18.81 -16.75
C PRO A 163 -12.08 -18.75 -15.24
N SER A 164 -11.54 -17.63 -14.74
CA SER A 164 -11.31 -17.42 -13.31
C SER A 164 -12.61 -17.43 -12.51
N ALA A 165 -13.65 -16.72 -12.97
CA ALA A 165 -14.95 -16.71 -12.32
C ALA A 165 -15.57 -18.12 -12.24
N ARG A 166 -15.39 -18.95 -13.29
CA ARG A 166 -15.83 -20.35 -13.29
C ARG A 166 -15.01 -21.20 -12.33
N ALA A 167 -13.68 -21.07 -12.34
CA ALA A 167 -12.79 -21.80 -11.46
C ALA A 167 -13.04 -21.48 -9.98
N LEU A 168 -13.36 -20.22 -9.68
CA LEU A 168 -13.71 -19.75 -8.34
C LEU A 168 -15.15 -20.11 -7.93
N LYS A 169 -15.95 -20.69 -8.85
CA LYS A 169 -17.38 -21.03 -8.65
C LYS A 169 -18.24 -19.82 -8.24
N MET A 170 -17.99 -18.68 -8.86
CA MET A 170 -18.72 -17.43 -8.56
C MET A 170 -20.22 -17.57 -8.85
N LYS A 171 -21.05 -17.00 -7.97
CA LYS A 171 -22.50 -16.94 -8.17
C LYS A 171 -22.85 -16.00 -9.31
N CYS A 172 -24.06 -16.13 -9.87
CA CYS A 172 -24.54 -15.19 -10.88
C CYS A 172 -24.49 -13.74 -10.34
N GLY A 173 -24.17 -12.78 -11.23
CA GLY A 173 -24.13 -11.37 -10.87
C GLY A 173 -22.92 -10.94 -10.04
N TRP A 174 -21.84 -11.72 -10.03
CA TRP A 174 -20.56 -11.36 -9.41
C TRP A 174 -20.07 -9.98 -9.86
N VAL A 175 -19.32 -9.33 -8.97
CA VAL A 175 -18.77 -7.99 -9.17
C VAL A 175 -17.27 -8.10 -9.34
N PHE A 176 -16.72 -7.39 -10.32
CA PHE A 176 -15.29 -7.30 -10.58
C PHE A 176 -14.68 -6.10 -9.86
N GLN A 177 -13.57 -6.30 -9.17
CA GLN A 177 -12.78 -5.22 -8.57
C GLN A 177 -11.40 -5.15 -9.21
N HIS A 178 -11.00 -3.93 -9.56
CA HIS A 178 -9.66 -3.53 -9.96
C HIS A 178 -9.37 -2.11 -9.43
N ASP A 179 -8.10 -1.70 -9.43
CA ASP A 179 -7.71 -0.35 -8.98
C ASP A 179 -7.98 0.73 -10.06
N ASN A 180 -7.64 1.99 -9.76
CA ASN A 180 -7.83 3.12 -10.68
C ASN A 180 -6.59 3.45 -11.53
N ASP A 181 -5.70 2.50 -11.78
CA ASP A 181 -4.57 2.74 -12.67
C ASP A 181 -5.06 3.37 -14.01
N PRO A 182 -4.32 4.34 -14.58
CA PRO A 182 -4.64 4.90 -15.90
C PRO A 182 -5.02 3.86 -16.96
N LYS A 183 -4.41 2.66 -16.94
CA LYS A 183 -4.74 1.57 -17.86
C LYS A 183 -6.13 0.97 -17.62
N HIS A 184 -6.58 0.93 -16.36
CA HIS A 184 -7.91 0.42 -15.98
C HIS A 184 -9.02 1.43 -16.26
N THR A 185 -8.68 2.72 -16.15
CA THR A 185 -9.62 3.83 -16.37
C THR A 185 -9.62 4.34 -17.81
N ALA A 186 -8.78 3.77 -18.68
CA ALA A 186 -8.71 4.07 -20.10
C ALA A 186 -10.05 3.83 -20.81
N ARG A 187 -10.31 4.60 -21.88
CA ARG A 187 -11.55 4.49 -22.67
C ARG A 187 -11.77 3.06 -23.19
N ALA A 188 -10.73 2.45 -23.74
CA ALA A 188 -10.79 1.09 -24.28
C ALA A 188 -11.23 0.06 -23.22
N THR A 189 -10.70 0.16 -22.00
CA THR A 189 -11.03 -0.75 -20.90
C THR A 189 -12.45 -0.55 -20.39
N LYS A 190 -12.89 0.71 -20.23
CA LYS A 190 -14.28 1.02 -19.86
C LYS A 190 -15.28 0.51 -20.91
N GLU A 191 -14.97 0.69 -22.19
CA GLU A 191 -15.81 0.19 -23.29
C GLU A 191 -15.86 -1.34 -23.31
N TRP A 192 -14.72 -2.00 -23.08
CA TRP A 192 -14.63 -3.45 -23.00
C TRP A 192 -15.48 -4.02 -21.86
N LEU A 193 -15.35 -3.47 -20.64
CA LEU A 193 -16.13 -3.89 -19.47
C LEU A 193 -17.63 -3.69 -19.69
N ARG A 194 -18.02 -2.56 -20.29
CA ARG A 194 -19.42 -2.29 -20.68
C ARG A 194 -19.94 -3.32 -21.67
N LYS A 195 -19.17 -3.64 -22.72
CA LYS A 195 -19.54 -4.62 -23.76
C LYS A 195 -19.68 -6.04 -23.19
N LYS A 196 -18.91 -6.37 -22.16
CA LYS A 196 -18.97 -7.68 -21.48
C LYS A 196 -20.00 -7.72 -20.35
N HIS A 197 -20.76 -6.65 -20.14
CA HIS A 197 -21.77 -6.52 -19.08
C HIS A 197 -21.21 -6.83 -17.68
N SER A 198 -19.93 -6.55 -17.45
CA SER A 198 -19.28 -6.79 -16.18
C SER A 198 -19.67 -5.70 -15.19
N LYS A 199 -20.22 -6.10 -14.04
CA LYS A 199 -20.43 -5.18 -12.90
C LYS A 199 -19.08 -4.89 -12.29
N VAL A 200 -18.69 -3.62 -12.21
CA VAL A 200 -17.42 -3.20 -11.64
C VAL A 200 -17.69 -2.53 -10.31
N LEU A 201 -17.00 -2.95 -9.25
CA LEU A 201 -17.04 -2.29 -7.95
C LEU A 201 -16.49 -0.88 -8.12
N ASP A 202 -17.18 0.14 -7.58
CA ASP A 202 -16.75 1.54 -7.76
C ASP A 202 -15.36 1.73 -7.13
N GLY A 203 -14.35 1.73 -8.00
CA GLY A 203 -12.95 1.74 -7.64
C GLY A 203 -12.46 3.09 -7.14
N ARG A 204 -13.25 4.18 -7.21
CA ARG A 204 -12.87 5.58 -6.86
C ARG A 204 -12.21 5.76 -5.48
N THR A 205 -12.12 4.70 -4.69
CA THR A 205 -11.89 4.66 -3.26
C THR A 205 -10.80 3.66 -2.85
N CYS A 206 -10.30 2.80 -3.72
CA CYS A 206 -9.19 1.88 -3.42
C CYS A 206 -7.90 2.30 -4.15
N THR A 207 -7.20 3.30 -3.61
CA THR A 207 -5.79 3.53 -3.94
C THR A 207 -4.91 3.10 -2.76
N ILE A 208 -4.19 2.00 -2.96
CA ILE A 208 -2.90 1.72 -2.32
C ILE A 208 -1.86 1.88 -3.44
N GLY A 209 -1.76 3.09 -3.98
CA GLY A 209 -0.92 3.37 -5.14
C GLY A 209 -0.61 4.86 -5.20
N ASP A 210 0.44 5.21 -4.46
CA ASP A 210 1.48 6.24 -4.69
C ASP A 210 2.21 6.55 -3.37
#